data_AF-A0AA39LBW1-F1
#
_entry.id   AF-A0AA39LBW1-F1
#
_cell.length_a   1.000
_cell.length_b   1.000
_cell.length_c   1.000
_cell.angle_alpha   90.00
_cell.angle_beta   90.00
_cell.angle_gamma   90.00
#
_symmetry.space_group_name_H-M   'P 1'
#
loop_
_entity.id
_entity.type
_entity.pdbx_description
1 polymer ?
#
loop_
_entity_poly.entity_id
_entity_poly.type
_entity_poly.pdbx_seq_one_letter_code
_entity_poly.pdbx_strand_id
1 'polypeptide(L)'
;MRFSQSRSSFAILGAAGWLSSGLVSGAEGRPSSATPPPPYPETRTLVKLHPARVNPLLQDADYELWEIGGGSDPAGMFRANSGLNFTIRATDEHDGLVGGAFAPVYTRPLPDVGQRLVGSGITTESDGGSITLTISGLPVGEHWLSTWHNAWKDMDDSDIPSVTLIIDGDSGISGRPQTSQEDNRYGDALIHSWTTFTVDGGDETEVVYSPRGGNVYLNGFEIDSESMGRQIRFPKPAHRDEQVAAPSGVVSASWKRTLNVDGDEFDVYIGTSPDDMRLVGSRVHEPEFNLTGLAAGRTYYWRVDVYDTWWNEALSGRTLTFTTV
;
A
#
# COMPACT_ATOMS: atom_id res chain seq x y z
N MET A 1 -10.03 -42.65 32.50
CA MET A 1 -10.43 -41.67 31.48
C MET A 1 -10.63 -40.33 32.16
N ARG A 2 -9.66 -39.42 32.04
CA ARG A 2 -9.74 -38.02 32.48
C ARG A 2 -9.37 -37.16 31.28
N PHE A 3 -10.27 -36.25 30.91
CA PHE A 3 -10.04 -35.24 29.89
C PHE A 3 -9.05 -34.19 30.43
N SER A 4 -8.03 -33.86 29.65
CA SER A 4 -7.17 -32.71 29.86
C SER A 4 -7.32 -31.79 28.66
N GLN A 5 -8.03 -30.68 28.83
CA GLN A 5 -8.05 -29.58 27.87
C GLN A 5 -6.77 -28.76 28.04
N SER A 6 -5.95 -28.70 27.01
CA SER A 6 -4.83 -27.76 26.89
C SER A 6 -5.35 -26.49 26.21
N ARG A 7 -5.50 -25.40 26.98
CA ARG A 7 -5.66 -24.05 26.44
C ARG A 7 -4.26 -23.53 26.07
N SER A 8 -4.01 -23.36 24.79
CA SER A 8 -2.82 -22.64 24.31
C SER A 8 -3.11 -21.15 24.32
N SER A 9 -2.50 -20.43 25.26
CA SER A 9 -2.48 -18.97 25.30
C SER A 9 -1.58 -18.45 24.18
N PHE A 10 -2.11 -17.57 23.33
CA PHE A 10 -1.32 -16.73 22.44
C PHE A 10 -0.56 -15.70 23.29
N ALA A 11 0.78 -15.76 23.25
CA ALA A 11 1.64 -14.72 23.79
C ALA A 11 1.93 -13.71 22.67
N ILE A 12 1.35 -12.52 22.80
CA ILE A 12 1.80 -11.33 22.07
C ILE A 12 3.08 -10.89 22.78
N LEU A 13 4.24 -11.14 22.19
CA LEU A 13 5.49 -10.56 22.69
C LEU A 13 5.46 -9.06 22.39
N GLY A 14 5.38 -8.26 23.45
CA GLY A 14 5.54 -6.82 23.40
C GLY A 14 6.98 -6.45 23.07
N ALA A 15 7.16 -5.60 22.07
CA ALA A 15 8.37 -4.82 21.90
C ALA A 15 8.33 -3.67 22.92
N ALA A 16 9.25 -3.70 23.87
CA ALA A 16 9.55 -2.58 24.77
C ALA A 16 11.02 -2.21 24.54
N GLY A 17 11.31 -0.98 24.15
CA GLY A 17 12.69 -0.58 23.92
C GLY A 17 12.96 0.84 23.41
N TRP A 18 12.59 1.85 24.20
CA TRP A 18 13.21 3.18 24.29
C TRP A 18 13.04 4.19 23.13
N LEU A 19 12.02 5.05 23.31
CA LEU A 19 11.93 6.39 22.76
C LEU A 19 13.16 7.23 23.17
N SER A 20 13.91 7.74 22.20
CA SER A 20 14.69 8.95 22.43
C SER A 20 13.76 10.16 22.26
N SER A 21 13.59 10.87 23.37
CA SER A 21 12.66 11.96 23.56
C SER A 21 13.07 13.21 22.81
N GLY A 22 12.36 13.53 21.72
CA GLY A 22 11.96 14.89 21.40
C GLY A 22 10.63 15.16 22.10
N LEU A 23 10.66 15.72 23.30
CA LEU A 23 9.46 16.25 23.97
C LEU A 23 8.89 17.40 23.12
N VAL A 24 7.95 17.09 22.22
CA VAL A 24 6.92 18.04 21.85
C VAL A 24 5.80 17.85 22.86
N SER A 25 5.87 18.60 23.96
CA SER A 25 4.73 18.78 24.84
C SER A 25 3.69 19.62 24.10
N GLY A 26 2.67 18.97 23.55
CA GLY A 26 1.50 19.64 23.03
C GLY A 26 0.39 18.61 22.94
N ALA A 27 -0.68 18.78 23.72
CA ALA A 27 -1.97 18.28 23.28
C ALA A 27 -2.21 18.93 21.91
N GLU A 28 -2.09 18.17 20.83
CA GLU A 28 -2.35 18.72 19.50
C GLU A 28 -3.81 19.17 19.48
N GLY A 29 -3.98 20.50 19.47
CA GLY A 29 -5.29 21.10 19.31
C GLY A 29 -5.88 20.63 17.98
N ARG A 30 -7.20 20.47 17.94
CA ARG A 30 -7.94 20.14 16.72
C ARG A 30 -7.45 21.04 15.56
N PRO A 31 -7.01 20.48 14.43
CA PRO A 31 -6.46 21.28 13.35
C PRO A 31 -7.49 22.31 12.88
N SER A 32 -7.03 23.56 12.73
CA SER A 32 -7.92 24.66 12.34
C SER A 32 -8.23 24.61 10.84
N SER A 33 -9.33 25.25 10.44
CA SER A 33 -9.62 25.48 9.02
C SER A 33 -8.44 26.21 8.36
N ALA A 34 -8.06 25.77 7.15
CA ALA A 34 -6.86 26.16 6.39
C ALA A 34 -5.54 25.43 6.69
N THR A 35 -5.53 24.39 7.53
CA THR A 35 -4.35 23.51 7.67
C THR A 35 -4.16 22.68 6.39
N PRO A 36 -2.99 22.69 5.74
CA PRO A 36 -2.69 21.76 4.65
C PRO A 36 -2.55 20.32 5.20
N PRO A 37 -2.76 19.28 4.38
CA PRO A 37 -2.47 17.92 4.82
C PRO A 37 -0.96 17.79 5.12
N PRO A 38 -0.57 16.96 6.10
CA PRO A 38 0.84 16.62 6.31
C PRO A 38 1.48 16.10 5.01
N PRO A 39 2.67 16.55 4.63
CA PRO A 39 3.36 16.03 3.44
C PRO A 39 3.74 14.56 3.65
N TYR A 40 3.88 13.82 2.55
CA TYR A 40 4.47 12.49 2.61
C TYR A 40 5.99 12.56 2.87
N PRO A 41 6.60 11.49 3.43
CA PRO A 41 8.05 11.35 3.45
C PRO A 41 8.65 11.48 2.04
N GLU A 42 9.83 12.09 1.90
CA GLU A 42 10.51 12.25 0.59
C GLU A 42 10.90 10.91 -0.04
N THR A 43 11.10 9.90 0.79
CA THR A 43 11.40 8.51 0.43
C THR A 43 10.16 7.73 -0.03
N ARG A 44 8.95 8.31 0.10
CA ARG A 44 7.71 7.65 -0.30
C ARG A 44 7.80 7.24 -1.77
N THR A 45 7.77 5.93 -2.00
CA THR A 45 7.97 5.36 -3.34
C THR A 45 6.96 4.26 -3.56
N LEU A 46 6.17 4.34 -4.63
CA LEU A 46 5.15 3.36 -4.96
C LEU A 46 5.45 2.75 -6.33
N VAL A 47 5.82 1.47 -6.34
CA VAL A 47 6.29 0.76 -7.53
C VAL A 47 5.33 -0.37 -7.89
N LYS A 48 4.97 -0.42 -9.18
CA LYS A 48 4.25 -1.55 -9.77
C LYS A 48 5.24 -2.38 -10.59
N LEU A 49 5.27 -3.68 -10.33
CA LEU A 49 6.08 -4.63 -11.11
C LEU A 49 5.32 -5.02 -12.37
N HIS A 50 5.95 -4.78 -13.52
CA HIS A 50 5.37 -5.00 -14.83
C HIS A 50 6.15 -6.07 -15.60
N PRO A 51 5.61 -7.27 -15.77
CA PRO A 51 6.29 -8.29 -16.56
C PRO A 51 6.37 -7.88 -18.04
N ALA A 52 7.55 -7.92 -18.65
CA ALA A 52 7.77 -7.47 -20.03
C ALA A 52 6.90 -8.19 -21.09
N ARG A 53 6.36 -9.38 -20.78
CA ARG A 53 5.45 -10.14 -21.66
C ARG A 53 3.99 -9.67 -21.59
N VAL A 54 3.65 -8.78 -20.66
CA VAL A 54 2.32 -8.20 -20.50
C VAL A 54 2.29 -6.89 -21.27
N ASN A 55 1.32 -6.71 -22.16
CA ASN A 55 1.23 -5.45 -22.93
C ASN A 55 1.10 -4.25 -21.99
N PRO A 56 1.92 -3.20 -22.12
CA PRO A 56 1.76 -2.00 -21.31
C PRO A 56 0.44 -1.32 -21.67
N LEU A 57 -0.44 -1.14 -20.70
CA LEU A 57 -1.62 -0.31 -20.86
C LEU A 57 -1.27 1.10 -20.38
N LEU A 58 -1.22 2.04 -21.32
CA LEU A 58 -0.91 3.44 -21.04
C LEU A 58 -1.86 3.99 -19.95
N GLN A 59 -1.28 4.75 -19.01
CA GLN A 59 -1.90 5.60 -17.97
C GLN A 59 -2.00 5.12 -16.50
N ASP A 60 -1.09 4.26 -16.03
CA ASP A 60 -0.95 3.99 -14.58
C ASP A 60 -0.08 5.06 -13.87
N ALA A 61 -0.40 6.35 -14.02
CA ALA A 61 0.41 7.45 -13.45
C ALA A 61 0.44 7.53 -11.90
N ASP A 62 -0.26 6.62 -11.21
CA ASP A 62 -0.25 6.51 -9.74
C ASP A 62 0.93 5.69 -9.22
N TYR A 63 1.63 4.99 -10.12
CA TYR A 63 2.73 4.10 -9.79
C TYR A 63 3.91 4.41 -10.69
N GLU A 64 5.11 4.27 -10.15
CA GLU A 64 6.27 4.13 -11.00
C GLU A 64 6.32 2.69 -11.54
N LEU A 65 6.36 2.56 -12.86
CA LEU A 65 6.29 1.25 -13.53
C LEU A 65 7.71 0.69 -13.69
N TRP A 66 7.99 -0.44 -13.04
CA TRP A 66 9.25 -1.16 -13.22
C TRP A 66 9.03 -2.38 -14.10
N GLU A 67 9.56 -2.31 -15.33
CA GLU A 67 9.55 -3.44 -16.25
C GLU A 67 10.53 -4.53 -15.78
N ILE A 68 10.02 -5.74 -15.58
CA ILE A 68 10.78 -6.92 -15.19
C ILE A 68 10.89 -7.85 -16.38
N GLY A 69 12.14 -8.10 -16.80
CA GLY A 69 12.48 -9.09 -17.81
C GLY A 69 12.13 -10.52 -17.36
N GLY A 70 12.13 -11.47 -18.30
CA GLY A 70 11.99 -12.89 -17.99
C GLY A 70 13.32 -13.63 -18.01
N GLY A 71 13.42 -14.72 -17.25
CA GLY A 71 14.60 -15.60 -17.20
C GLY A 71 15.49 -15.35 -15.98
N SER A 72 16.71 -15.91 -16.00
CA SER A 72 17.69 -15.87 -14.91
C SER A 72 18.50 -14.57 -14.84
N ASP A 73 18.36 -13.67 -15.82
CA ASP A 73 19.04 -12.38 -15.76
C ASP A 73 18.36 -11.53 -14.68
N PRO A 74 19.10 -11.01 -13.69
CA PRO A 74 18.52 -10.14 -12.67
C PRO A 74 17.85 -8.95 -13.35
N ALA A 75 16.68 -8.55 -12.86
CA ALA A 75 16.04 -7.35 -13.36
C ALA A 75 17.03 -6.18 -13.23
N GLY A 76 17.19 -5.41 -14.31
CA GLY A 76 18.04 -4.24 -14.27
C GLY A 76 17.64 -3.31 -13.11
N MET A 77 18.63 -2.64 -12.52
CA MET A 77 18.39 -1.69 -11.43
C MET A 77 17.34 -0.65 -11.84
N PHE A 78 16.35 -0.46 -10.98
CA PHE A 78 15.31 0.56 -11.13
C PHE A 78 15.60 1.73 -10.22
N ARG A 79 15.60 2.93 -10.78
CA ARG A 79 15.80 4.17 -10.06
C ARG A 79 14.48 4.92 -9.98
N ALA A 80 13.93 5.04 -8.78
CA ALA A 80 12.69 5.75 -8.54
C ALA A 80 12.89 7.27 -8.54
N ASN A 81 11.78 8.01 -8.69
CA ASN A 81 11.79 9.48 -8.64
C ASN A 81 12.21 10.03 -7.28
N SER A 82 11.97 9.28 -6.20
CA SER A 82 12.46 9.57 -4.84
C SER A 82 13.98 9.53 -4.72
N GLY A 83 14.68 8.96 -5.71
CA GLY A 83 16.14 8.77 -5.70
C GLY A 83 16.60 7.42 -5.15
N LEU A 84 15.68 6.62 -4.60
CA LEU A 84 15.96 5.24 -4.18
C LEU A 84 16.25 4.35 -5.40
N ASN A 85 17.15 3.38 -5.23
CA ASN A 85 17.38 2.36 -6.26
C ASN A 85 16.99 0.97 -5.75
N PHE A 86 16.44 0.17 -6.67
CA PHE A 86 15.91 -1.14 -6.40
C PHE A 86 16.53 -2.17 -7.35
N THR A 87 16.81 -3.37 -6.84
CA THR A 87 17.06 -4.55 -7.66
C THR A 87 16.13 -5.67 -7.22
N ILE A 88 15.75 -6.56 -8.14
CA ILE A 88 14.86 -7.68 -7.82
C ILE A 88 15.28 -8.92 -8.61
N ARG A 89 15.26 -10.07 -7.94
CA ARG A 89 15.71 -11.36 -8.48
C ARG A 89 15.02 -12.53 -7.80
N ALA A 90 15.07 -13.71 -8.42
CA ALA A 90 14.90 -14.95 -7.67
C ALA A 90 16.06 -15.06 -6.65
N THR A 91 15.76 -15.56 -5.44
CA THR A 91 16.76 -15.69 -4.39
C THR A 91 17.81 -16.74 -4.74
N ASP A 92 17.39 -17.85 -5.39
CA ASP A 92 18.29 -18.82 -6.03
C ASP A 92 18.81 -18.21 -7.34
N GLU A 93 20.13 -18.14 -7.49
CA GLU A 93 20.80 -17.57 -8.67
C GLU A 93 20.64 -18.41 -9.94
N HIS A 94 20.17 -19.66 -9.81
CA HIS A 94 19.87 -20.53 -10.94
C HIS A 94 18.39 -20.52 -11.36
N ASP A 95 17.55 -19.77 -10.64
CA ASP A 95 16.13 -19.64 -10.91
C ASP A 95 15.81 -18.32 -11.63
N GLY A 96 14.71 -18.32 -12.37
CA GLY A 96 14.27 -17.17 -13.16
C GLY A 96 13.07 -16.45 -12.55
N LEU A 97 12.85 -15.21 -12.99
CA LEU A 97 11.57 -14.52 -12.79
C LEU A 97 10.70 -14.65 -14.04
N VAL A 98 9.42 -14.95 -13.82
CA VAL A 98 8.37 -14.90 -14.84
C VAL A 98 7.19 -14.10 -14.32
N GLY A 99 6.32 -13.66 -15.23
CA GLY A 99 5.16 -12.89 -14.83
C GLY A 99 3.99 -13.00 -15.77
N GLY A 100 2.85 -12.48 -15.33
CA GLY A 100 1.60 -12.51 -16.07
C GLY A 100 0.61 -11.47 -15.55
N ALA A 101 -0.58 -11.49 -16.13
CA ALA A 101 -1.66 -10.58 -15.78
C ALA A 101 -3.00 -11.28 -15.79
N PHE A 102 -3.88 -10.88 -14.87
CA PHE A 102 -5.26 -11.30 -14.84
C PHE A 102 -6.04 -10.43 -15.83
N ALA A 103 -6.22 -10.96 -17.05
CA ALA A 103 -6.74 -10.21 -18.18
C ALA A 103 -8.05 -9.44 -17.89
N PRO A 104 -9.07 -10.02 -17.20
CA PRO A 104 -10.32 -9.33 -16.89
C PRO A 104 -10.18 -8.05 -16.04
N VAL A 105 -9.14 -7.96 -15.22
CA VAL A 105 -8.83 -6.76 -14.42
C VAL A 105 -7.90 -5.84 -15.18
N TYR A 106 -6.87 -6.43 -15.80
CA TYR A 106 -5.84 -5.68 -16.50
C TYR A 106 -6.42 -4.87 -17.66
N THR A 107 -7.29 -5.47 -18.47
CA THR A 107 -7.87 -4.87 -19.69
C THR A 107 -9.09 -3.97 -19.47
N ARG A 108 -9.48 -3.68 -18.22
CA ARG A 108 -10.65 -2.83 -17.95
C ARG A 108 -10.41 -1.41 -18.49
N PRO A 109 -11.38 -0.84 -19.25
CA PRO A 109 -11.27 0.52 -19.79
C PRO A 109 -11.20 1.61 -18.71
N LEU A 110 -11.90 1.40 -17.58
CA LEU A 110 -11.96 2.31 -16.44
C LEU A 110 -11.78 1.50 -15.14
N PRO A 111 -10.57 1.02 -14.82
CA PRO A 111 -10.35 0.34 -13.56
C PRO A 111 -10.46 1.36 -12.41
N ASP A 112 -11.09 0.96 -11.31
CA ASP A 112 -10.91 1.68 -10.04
C ASP A 112 -9.42 1.66 -9.65
N VAL A 113 -9.03 2.56 -8.78
CA VAL A 113 -7.62 2.88 -8.57
C VAL A 113 -7.02 1.88 -7.63
N GLY A 114 -6.01 1.16 -8.14
CA GLY A 114 -5.38 0.02 -7.48
C GLY A 114 -5.77 -1.35 -8.03
N GLN A 115 -6.79 -1.45 -8.88
CA GLN A 115 -7.13 -2.71 -9.54
C GLN A 115 -5.98 -3.18 -10.44
N ARG A 116 -5.33 -2.25 -11.15
CA ARG A 116 -4.20 -2.56 -12.03
C ARG A 116 -2.92 -2.92 -11.31
N LEU A 117 -2.74 -2.48 -10.06
CA LEU A 117 -1.60 -2.90 -9.25
C LEU A 117 -1.66 -4.40 -9.02
N VAL A 118 -2.79 -4.89 -8.49
CA VAL A 118 -2.96 -6.31 -8.15
C VAL A 118 -3.27 -7.20 -9.36
N GLY A 119 -3.55 -6.62 -10.53
CA GLY A 119 -3.90 -7.34 -11.75
C GLY A 119 -2.72 -7.91 -12.54
N SER A 120 -1.46 -7.62 -12.18
CA SER A 120 -0.26 -8.19 -12.81
C SER A 120 0.85 -8.33 -11.80
N GLY A 121 1.82 -9.20 -12.04
CA GLY A 121 2.97 -9.35 -11.15
C GLY A 121 3.96 -10.38 -11.64
N ILE A 122 4.93 -10.66 -10.78
CA ILE A 122 6.00 -11.63 -11.02
C ILE A 122 5.95 -12.79 -10.03
N THR A 123 6.60 -13.88 -10.39
CA THR A 123 6.80 -15.09 -9.59
C THR A 123 8.09 -15.78 -10.05
N THR A 124 8.55 -16.78 -9.32
CA THR A 124 9.70 -17.61 -9.71
C THR A 124 9.33 -18.64 -10.78
N GLU A 125 10.27 -19.03 -11.62
CA GLU A 125 10.09 -20.13 -12.58
C GLU A 125 9.96 -21.47 -11.86
N SER A 126 10.80 -21.70 -10.87
CA SER A 126 10.75 -22.89 -10.03
C SER A 126 9.65 -22.79 -8.98
N ASP A 127 9.01 -23.92 -8.69
CA ASP A 127 8.00 -24.03 -7.64
C ASP A 127 8.66 -23.91 -6.25
N GLY A 128 8.08 -23.14 -5.33
CA GLY A 128 8.66 -22.90 -4.01
C GLY A 128 9.76 -21.83 -3.96
N GLY A 129 10.04 -21.17 -5.09
CA GLY A 129 11.10 -20.17 -5.19
C GLY A 129 10.81 -18.91 -4.36
N SER A 130 11.85 -18.35 -3.75
CA SER A 130 11.79 -17.06 -3.04
C SER A 130 12.22 -15.91 -3.96
N ILE A 131 11.71 -14.72 -3.69
CA ILE A 131 12.06 -13.48 -4.41
C ILE A 131 12.82 -12.57 -3.46
N THR A 132 13.92 -11.98 -3.93
CA THR A 132 14.70 -10.98 -3.19
C THR A 132 14.53 -9.61 -3.85
N LEU A 133 14.10 -8.62 -3.07
CA LEU A 133 14.15 -7.19 -3.39
C LEU A 133 15.28 -6.55 -2.59
N THR A 134 16.19 -5.83 -3.25
CA THR A 134 17.20 -5.01 -2.58
C THR A 134 16.88 -3.53 -2.78
N ILE A 135 16.98 -2.75 -1.70
CA ILE A 135 16.69 -1.32 -1.67
C ILE A 135 17.96 -0.59 -1.27
N SER A 136 18.34 0.45 -2.02
CA SER A 136 19.51 1.29 -1.71
C SER A 136 19.15 2.77 -1.65
N GLY A 137 19.90 3.52 -0.84
CA GLY A 137 19.72 4.96 -0.66
C GLY A 137 18.67 5.36 0.36
N LEU A 138 18.15 4.41 1.17
CA LEU A 138 17.33 4.75 2.33
C LEU A 138 18.17 5.53 3.35
N PRO A 139 17.65 6.66 3.88
CA PRO A 139 18.26 7.32 5.02
C PRO A 139 18.35 6.42 6.25
N VAL A 140 19.20 6.77 7.21
CA VAL A 140 19.18 6.10 8.53
C VAL A 140 17.90 6.45 9.27
N GLY A 141 17.17 5.46 9.77
CA GLY A 141 15.92 5.67 10.49
C GLY A 141 14.92 4.52 10.36
N GLU A 142 13.72 4.74 10.90
CA GLU A 142 12.58 3.84 10.73
C GLU A 142 11.93 4.03 9.36
N HIS A 143 11.62 2.91 8.72
CA HIS A 143 10.99 2.84 7.41
C HIS A 143 9.81 1.88 7.41
N TRP A 144 8.92 2.09 6.45
CA TRP A 144 7.73 1.27 6.24
C TRP A 144 7.76 0.59 4.88
N LEU A 145 7.35 -0.67 4.83
CA LEU A 145 7.20 -1.43 3.60
C LEU A 145 5.79 -2.03 3.54
N SER A 146 5.08 -1.74 2.46
CA SER A 146 3.87 -2.46 2.06
C SER A 146 4.14 -3.24 0.78
N THR A 147 3.62 -4.46 0.67
CA THR A 147 3.66 -5.26 -0.56
C THR A 147 2.30 -5.85 -0.91
N TRP A 148 2.10 -6.13 -2.20
CA TRP A 148 0.88 -6.76 -2.69
C TRP A 148 1.17 -8.14 -3.28
N HIS A 149 0.38 -9.11 -2.83
CA HIS A 149 0.51 -10.51 -3.21
C HIS A 149 -0.81 -11.06 -3.74
N ASN A 150 -0.95 -11.04 -5.06
CA ASN A 150 -2.11 -11.52 -5.79
C ASN A 150 -1.66 -12.31 -7.02
N ALA A 151 -1.99 -13.59 -7.03
CA ALA A 151 -1.76 -14.43 -8.18
C ALA A 151 -2.68 -14.03 -9.34
N TRP A 152 -2.13 -13.89 -10.54
CA TRP A 152 -2.94 -13.63 -11.74
C TRP A 152 -3.65 -14.89 -12.26
N LYS A 153 -3.23 -16.07 -11.79
CA LYS A 153 -3.84 -17.36 -12.10
C LYS A 153 -4.95 -17.66 -11.09
N ASP A 154 -5.94 -18.40 -11.55
CA ASP A 154 -6.99 -18.94 -10.69
C ASP A 154 -6.37 -20.04 -9.81
N MET A 155 -6.68 -20.01 -8.51
CA MET A 155 -6.13 -20.93 -7.52
C MET A 155 -7.24 -21.30 -6.54
N ASP A 156 -7.28 -22.56 -6.14
CA ASP A 156 -8.10 -22.98 -5.02
C ASP A 156 -7.54 -22.35 -3.73
N ASP A 157 -8.42 -21.89 -2.82
CA ASP A 157 -8.03 -21.23 -1.56
C ASP A 157 -7.04 -22.08 -0.72
N SER A 158 -7.13 -23.42 -0.80
CA SER A 158 -6.22 -24.34 -0.10
C SER A 158 -4.80 -24.34 -0.66
N ASP A 159 -4.64 -23.89 -1.90
CA ASP A 159 -3.39 -23.94 -2.66
C ASP A 159 -2.71 -22.56 -2.70
N ILE A 160 -3.37 -21.51 -2.18
CA ILE A 160 -2.79 -20.18 -2.07
C ILE A 160 -1.78 -20.17 -0.93
N PRO A 161 -0.47 -20.00 -1.22
CA PRO A 161 0.52 -20.05 -0.17
C PRO A 161 0.57 -18.78 0.65
N SER A 162 1.01 -18.93 1.90
CA SER A 162 1.39 -17.78 2.72
C SER A 162 2.83 -17.37 2.47
N VAL A 163 3.13 -16.10 2.70
CA VAL A 163 4.46 -15.51 2.51
C VAL A 163 5.11 -15.25 3.86
N THR A 164 6.42 -15.47 3.94
CA THR A 164 7.28 -15.02 5.02
C THR A 164 8.16 -13.88 4.49
N LEU A 165 8.10 -12.71 5.10
CA LEU A 165 9.00 -11.59 4.78
C LEU A 165 10.20 -11.61 5.71
N ILE A 166 11.41 -11.64 5.17
CA ILE A 166 12.67 -11.59 5.92
C ILE A 166 13.39 -10.31 5.48
N ILE A 167 13.72 -9.43 6.43
CA ILE A 167 14.41 -8.17 6.16
C ILE A 167 15.81 -8.28 6.77
N ASP A 168 16.86 -8.05 5.97
CA ASP A 168 18.27 -8.10 6.38
C ASP A 168 18.66 -9.38 7.15
N GLY A 169 17.98 -10.49 6.85
CA GLY A 169 18.20 -11.78 7.51
C GLY A 169 17.60 -11.91 8.92
N ASP A 170 16.87 -10.91 9.40
CA ASP A 170 16.19 -10.94 10.71
C ASP A 170 15.09 -12.01 10.79
N SER A 171 14.55 -12.21 11.99
CA SER A 171 13.44 -13.14 12.20
C SER A 171 12.24 -12.78 11.33
N GLY A 172 12.00 -13.56 10.28
CA GLY A 172 10.99 -13.24 9.28
C GLY A 172 9.56 -13.23 9.84
N ILE A 173 8.72 -12.38 9.23
CA ILE A 173 7.31 -12.25 9.58
C ILE A 173 6.51 -13.23 8.73
N SER A 174 6.16 -14.36 9.33
CA SER A 174 5.48 -15.47 8.66
C SER A 174 3.97 -15.30 8.56
N GLY A 175 3.37 -16.02 7.61
CA GLY A 175 1.91 -16.18 7.53
C GLY A 175 1.19 -15.00 6.90
N ARG A 176 1.91 -14.18 6.12
CA ARG A 176 1.29 -13.09 5.36
C ARG A 176 0.41 -13.71 4.26
N PRO A 177 -0.86 -13.34 4.16
CA PRO A 177 -1.75 -13.91 3.17
C PRO A 177 -1.37 -13.46 1.76
N GLN A 178 -1.69 -14.31 0.81
CA GLN A 178 -1.74 -14.01 -0.62
C GLN A 178 -3.17 -14.24 -1.08
N THR A 179 -3.53 -13.69 -2.22
CA THR A 179 -4.82 -13.93 -2.87
C THR A 179 -4.63 -14.40 -4.31
N SER A 180 -5.72 -14.77 -4.98
CA SER A 180 -5.73 -15.06 -6.42
C SER A 180 -6.86 -14.31 -7.10
N GLN A 181 -6.54 -13.66 -8.22
CA GLN A 181 -7.48 -12.96 -9.10
C GLN A 181 -8.36 -11.90 -8.40
N GLU A 182 -7.91 -11.38 -7.26
CA GLU A 182 -8.57 -10.24 -6.61
C GLU A 182 -8.55 -9.03 -7.53
N ASP A 183 -9.65 -8.30 -7.52
CA ASP A 183 -9.87 -7.23 -8.48
C ASP A 183 -9.64 -5.84 -7.90
N ASN A 184 -9.34 -5.72 -6.60
CA ASN A 184 -9.11 -4.44 -5.94
C ASN A 184 -8.11 -4.54 -4.77
N ARG A 185 -7.20 -3.55 -4.66
CA ARG A 185 -6.21 -3.43 -3.58
C ARG A 185 -6.81 -3.27 -2.16
N TYR A 186 -8.08 -2.89 -2.04
CA TYR A 186 -8.75 -2.72 -0.73
C TYR A 186 -9.33 -4.03 -0.15
N GLY A 187 -9.14 -5.17 -0.82
CA GLY A 187 -9.55 -6.48 -0.29
C GLY A 187 -8.81 -6.78 1.01
N ASP A 188 -9.52 -7.28 2.03
CA ASP A 188 -8.99 -7.43 3.40
C ASP A 188 -7.67 -8.22 3.41
N ALA A 189 -7.59 -9.33 2.66
CA ALA A 189 -6.39 -10.15 2.52
C ALA A 189 -5.17 -9.40 1.92
N LEU A 190 -5.39 -8.48 0.98
CA LEU A 190 -4.32 -7.74 0.29
C LEU A 190 -3.67 -6.65 1.13
N ILE A 191 -4.28 -6.31 2.26
CA ILE A 191 -3.86 -5.22 3.14
C ILE A 191 -2.81 -5.69 4.16
N HIS A 192 -2.60 -7.01 4.30
CA HIS A 192 -1.87 -7.59 5.43
C HIS A 192 -0.35 -7.75 5.25
N SER A 193 0.21 -7.47 4.08
CA SER A 193 1.67 -7.51 3.91
C SER A 193 2.28 -6.11 4.11
N TRP A 194 2.26 -5.66 5.36
CA TRP A 194 2.87 -4.42 5.81
C TRP A 194 3.78 -4.67 7.01
N THR A 195 4.92 -3.97 7.06
CA THR A 195 5.87 -4.01 8.17
C THR A 195 6.67 -2.73 8.29
N THR A 196 7.23 -2.52 9.48
CA THR A 196 8.33 -1.56 9.72
C THR A 196 9.67 -2.28 9.75
N PHE A 197 10.73 -1.53 9.52
CA PHE A 197 12.13 -1.94 9.71
C PHE A 197 12.97 -0.70 10.00
N THR A 198 14.19 -0.89 10.53
CA THR A 198 15.11 0.23 10.82
C THR A 198 16.37 0.06 9.99
N VAL A 199 16.79 1.15 9.36
CA VAL A 199 18.08 1.25 8.67
C VAL A 199 19.06 1.91 9.64
N ASP A 200 20.00 1.12 10.18
CA ASP A 200 21.00 1.57 11.16
C ASP A 200 22.26 2.16 10.51
N GLY A 201 22.32 2.17 9.18
CA GLY A 201 23.47 2.56 8.36
C GLY A 201 23.93 1.39 7.47
N GLY A 202 24.25 1.69 6.21
CA GLY A 202 24.55 0.69 5.19
C GLY A 202 24.15 1.19 3.80
N ASP A 203 24.62 0.52 2.75
CA ASP A 203 24.30 0.90 1.38
C ASP A 203 22.99 0.29 0.89
N GLU A 204 22.56 -0.84 1.48
CA GLU A 204 21.46 -1.67 1.01
C GLU A 204 20.65 -2.33 2.14
N THR A 205 19.35 -2.50 1.92
CA THR A 205 18.42 -3.35 2.68
C THR A 205 17.91 -4.46 1.79
N GLU A 206 18.01 -5.71 2.23
CA GLU A 206 17.51 -6.89 1.53
C GLU A 206 16.17 -7.35 2.11
N VAL A 207 15.18 -7.57 1.24
CA VAL A 207 13.87 -8.11 1.59
C VAL A 207 13.63 -9.40 0.81
N VAL A 208 13.54 -10.52 1.52
CA VAL A 208 13.26 -11.84 0.95
C VAL A 208 11.80 -12.22 1.20
N TYR A 209 11.07 -12.48 0.12
CA TYR A 209 9.72 -13.04 0.13
C TYR A 209 9.80 -14.54 -0.07
N SER A 210 9.63 -15.30 1.01
CA SER A 210 9.74 -16.76 1.00
C SER A 210 8.36 -17.42 1.09
N PRO A 211 7.97 -18.28 0.14
CA PRO A 211 6.66 -18.93 0.17
C PRO A 211 6.62 -20.09 1.19
N ARG A 212 5.43 -20.34 1.74
CA ARG A 212 5.13 -21.56 2.51
C ARG A 212 4.21 -22.45 1.68
N GLY A 213 4.81 -23.22 0.78
CA GLY A 213 4.13 -23.97 -0.30
C GLY A 213 4.01 -23.11 -1.56
N GLY A 214 3.93 -23.71 -2.75
CA GLY A 214 3.75 -22.98 -4.02
C GLY A 214 4.73 -21.81 -4.24
N ASN A 215 4.34 -20.84 -5.09
CA ASN A 215 5.15 -19.65 -5.34
C ASN A 215 4.60 -18.38 -4.66
N VAL A 216 5.51 -17.43 -4.41
CA VAL A 216 5.14 -16.04 -4.15
C VAL A 216 4.75 -15.36 -5.46
N TYR A 217 3.64 -14.65 -5.44
CA TYR A 217 3.21 -13.71 -6.46
C TYR A 217 3.41 -12.31 -5.90
N LEU A 218 4.27 -11.51 -6.52
CA LEU A 218 4.54 -10.14 -6.09
C LEU A 218 4.10 -9.17 -7.19
N ASN A 219 3.20 -8.26 -6.85
CA ASN A 219 2.63 -7.31 -7.81
C ASN A 219 3.32 -5.94 -7.78
N GLY A 220 3.82 -5.55 -6.61
CA GLY A 220 4.36 -4.22 -6.35
C GLY A 220 4.63 -4.01 -4.87
N PHE A 221 5.18 -2.85 -4.57
CA PHE A 221 5.53 -2.47 -3.21
C PHE A 221 5.46 -0.95 -3.02
N GLU A 222 5.38 -0.53 -1.77
CA GLU A 222 5.41 0.87 -1.36
C GLU A 222 6.31 1.08 -0.15
N ILE A 223 7.15 2.09 -0.23
CA ILE A 223 8.05 2.56 0.83
C ILE A 223 7.45 3.79 1.50
N ASP A 224 7.60 3.88 2.83
CA ASP A 224 7.30 5.04 3.66
C ASP A 224 5.91 5.65 3.43
N SER A 225 4.92 4.75 3.44
CA SER A 225 3.50 5.09 3.45
C SER A 225 2.77 4.29 4.52
N GLU A 226 1.69 4.89 5.04
CA GLU A 226 0.83 4.21 5.99
C GLU A 226 0.24 2.92 5.37
N SER A 227 0.05 1.90 6.20
CA SER A 227 -0.61 0.67 5.81
C SER A 227 -2.03 0.92 5.28
N MET A 228 -2.44 0.18 4.25
CA MET A 228 -3.80 0.29 3.71
C MET A 228 -4.90 -0.03 4.74
N GLY A 229 -4.55 -0.75 5.83
CA GLY A 229 -5.46 -1.14 6.89
C GLY A 229 -5.71 -0.04 7.91
N ARG A 230 -4.83 0.96 7.94
CA ARG A 230 -4.92 2.14 8.80
C ARG A 230 -5.31 3.40 8.01
N GLN A 231 -5.69 3.24 6.74
CA GLN A 231 -6.25 4.28 5.88
C GLN A 231 -7.71 4.01 5.55
N ILE A 232 -8.43 5.03 5.08
CA ILE A 232 -9.78 4.85 4.55
C ILE A 232 -9.79 3.92 3.33
N ARG A 233 -10.90 3.22 3.11
CA ARG A 233 -11.05 2.25 2.02
C ARG A 233 -12.27 2.56 1.16
N PHE A 234 -12.27 2.13 -0.09
CA PHE A 234 -13.39 2.33 -1.04
C PHE A 234 -13.93 3.78 -1.08
N PRO A 235 -13.07 4.79 -1.27
CA PRO A 235 -13.51 6.19 -1.29
C PRO A 235 -14.45 6.46 -2.47
N LYS A 236 -15.44 7.33 -2.23
CA LYS A 236 -16.32 7.94 -3.21
C LYS A 236 -16.27 9.46 -3.04
N PRO A 237 -16.12 10.27 -4.12
CA PRO A 237 -15.84 9.85 -5.49
C PRO A 237 -14.57 9.00 -5.62
N ALA A 238 -14.59 8.02 -6.52
CA ALA A 238 -13.40 7.17 -6.70
C ALA A 238 -12.22 8.03 -7.20
N HIS A 239 -10.97 7.59 -6.94
CA HIS A 239 -9.83 8.27 -7.54
C HIS A 239 -9.96 8.22 -9.07
N ARG A 240 -9.69 9.35 -9.73
CA ARG A 240 -9.86 9.59 -11.17
C ARG A 240 -11.27 9.34 -11.70
N ASP A 241 -12.29 9.46 -10.86
CA ASP A 241 -13.66 9.52 -11.37
C ASP A 241 -13.84 10.82 -12.16
N GLU A 242 -14.02 10.71 -13.47
CA GLU A 242 -14.09 11.87 -14.38
C GLU A 242 -15.52 12.38 -14.61
N GLN A 243 -16.53 11.73 -14.00
CA GLN A 243 -17.95 11.95 -14.29
C GLN A 243 -18.75 12.27 -13.03
N VAL A 244 -18.15 13.01 -12.09
CA VAL A 244 -18.78 13.29 -10.79
C VAL A 244 -19.76 14.46 -10.92
N ALA A 245 -21.05 14.17 -10.75
CA ALA A 245 -22.05 15.23 -10.69
C ALA A 245 -21.91 16.04 -9.40
N ALA A 246 -21.83 17.38 -9.52
CA ALA A 246 -21.75 18.30 -8.39
C ALA A 246 -22.95 19.27 -8.38
N PRO A 247 -24.19 18.78 -8.16
CA PRO A 247 -25.37 19.64 -8.14
C PRO A 247 -25.22 20.75 -7.09
N SER A 248 -25.45 21.99 -7.49
CA SER A 248 -25.25 23.17 -6.63
C SER A 248 -23.83 23.29 -6.05
N GLY A 249 -22.84 22.69 -6.73
CA GLY A 249 -21.44 22.69 -6.30
C GLY A 249 -21.15 21.84 -5.07
N VAL A 250 -21.96 20.80 -4.83
CA VAL A 250 -21.80 19.86 -3.72
C VAL A 250 -21.59 18.44 -4.24
N VAL A 251 -20.61 17.74 -3.67
CA VAL A 251 -20.35 16.31 -3.87
C VAL A 251 -20.36 15.63 -2.52
N SER A 252 -21.20 14.61 -2.35
CA SER A 252 -21.22 13.77 -1.15
C SER A 252 -20.10 12.74 -1.23
N ALA A 253 -19.05 12.93 -0.44
CA ALA A 253 -17.97 11.98 -0.30
C ALA A 253 -18.29 10.93 0.78
N SER A 254 -17.86 9.69 0.57
CA SER A 254 -17.99 8.61 1.55
C SER A 254 -16.85 7.60 1.43
N TRP A 255 -16.63 6.83 2.48
CA TRP A 255 -15.60 5.80 2.52
C TRP A 255 -16.00 4.67 3.48
N LYS A 256 -15.27 3.56 3.43
CA LYS A 256 -15.24 2.58 4.50
C LYS A 256 -14.14 2.95 5.49
N ARG A 257 -14.43 2.70 6.77
CA ARG A 257 -13.49 2.84 7.88
C ARG A 257 -12.25 1.96 7.69
N THR A 258 -11.23 2.30 8.48
CA THR A 258 -10.03 1.49 8.62
C THR A 258 -10.37 0.07 9.11
N LEU A 259 -9.43 -0.87 8.97
CA LEU A 259 -9.52 -2.21 9.56
C LEU A 259 -8.80 -2.29 10.90
N ASN A 260 -7.75 -1.49 11.07
CA ASN A 260 -6.76 -1.65 12.13
C ASN A 260 -6.66 -0.43 13.06
N VAL A 261 -7.58 0.52 12.97
CA VAL A 261 -7.65 1.68 13.87
C VAL A 261 -9.03 1.69 14.52
N ASP A 262 -9.04 1.47 15.83
CA ASP A 262 -10.28 1.61 16.60
C ASP A 262 -10.64 3.09 16.74
N GLY A 263 -11.95 3.40 16.74
CA GLY A 263 -12.52 4.76 16.89
C GLY A 263 -11.78 5.84 16.12
N ASP A 264 -11.66 5.57 14.83
CA ASP A 264 -11.15 6.47 13.82
C ASP A 264 -12.03 7.72 13.69
N GLU A 265 -11.36 8.87 13.74
CA GLU A 265 -11.90 10.16 13.30
C GLU A 265 -11.22 10.58 12.00
N PHE A 266 -11.86 11.46 11.21
CA PHE A 266 -11.38 11.80 9.88
C PHE A 266 -11.13 13.30 9.71
N ASP A 267 -9.94 13.64 9.23
CA ASP A 267 -9.63 14.98 8.74
C ASP A 267 -9.70 14.96 7.21
N VAL A 268 -10.61 15.75 6.64
CA VAL A 268 -10.95 15.77 5.22
C VAL A 268 -10.36 17.01 4.58
N TYR A 269 -9.58 16.81 3.51
CA TYR A 269 -8.89 17.85 2.76
C TYR A 269 -9.38 17.87 1.31
N ILE A 270 -9.46 19.06 0.72
CA ILE A 270 -9.72 19.22 -0.72
C ILE A 270 -9.02 20.45 -1.29
N GLY A 271 -8.64 20.37 -2.57
CA GLY A 271 -7.97 21.42 -3.31
C GLY A 271 -8.04 21.21 -4.81
N THR A 272 -7.37 22.07 -5.56
CA THR A 272 -7.32 21.99 -7.04
C THR A 272 -5.92 21.64 -7.55
N SER A 273 -5.03 21.30 -6.63
CA SER A 273 -3.69 20.76 -6.84
C SER A 273 -3.42 19.75 -5.71
N PRO A 274 -2.65 18.67 -5.94
CA PRO A 274 -2.26 17.76 -4.86
C PRO A 274 -1.46 18.48 -3.75
N ASP A 275 -0.76 19.57 -4.10
CA ASP A 275 0.10 20.33 -3.17
C ASP A 275 -0.61 21.54 -2.52
N ASP A 276 -1.88 21.82 -2.87
CA ASP A 276 -2.67 22.94 -2.32
C ASP A 276 -4.08 22.47 -1.92
N MET A 277 -4.12 21.42 -1.09
CA MET A 277 -5.35 21.00 -0.41
C MET A 277 -5.49 21.68 0.95
N ARG A 278 -6.73 21.89 1.39
CA ARG A 278 -7.05 22.50 2.68
C ARG A 278 -8.05 21.69 3.45
N LEU A 279 -7.90 21.68 4.76
CA LEU A 279 -8.85 21.05 5.69
C LEU A 279 -10.24 21.69 5.55
N VAL A 280 -11.24 20.86 5.26
CA VAL A 280 -12.66 21.24 5.17
C VAL A 280 -13.54 20.53 6.17
N GLY A 281 -13.14 19.33 6.62
CA GLY A 281 -13.77 18.60 7.71
C GLY A 281 -12.69 18.24 8.72
N SER A 282 -12.90 18.55 10.00
CA SER A 282 -11.96 18.14 11.05
C SER A 282 -12.62 17.14 11.98
N ARG A 283 -11.91 16.07 12.35
CA ARG A 283 -12.39 15.03 13.28
C ARG A 283 -13.84 14.62 13.01
N VAL A 284 -14.14 14.38 11.74
CA VAL A 284 -15.45 13.89 11.31
C VAL A 284 -15.57 12.46 11.83
N HIS A 285 -16.64 12.17 12.56
CA HIS A 285 -16.85 10.82 13.06
C HIS A 285 -17.46 9.93 11.98
N GLU A 286 -18.46 10.42 11.26
CA GLU A 286 -19.12 9.63 10.21
C GLU A 286 -18.19 9.45 9.01
N PRO A 287 -18.22 8.28 8.34
CA PRO A 287 -17.35 8.00 7.19
C PRO A 287 -17.91 8.63 5.90
N GLU A 288 -18.40 9.85 6.01
CA GLU A 288 -18.97 10.66 4.94
C GLU A 288 -18.78 12.15 5.19
N PHE A 289 -18.69 12.92 4.12
CA PHE A 289 -18.53 14.37 4.19
C PHE A 289 -19.02 15.06 2.91
N ASN A 290 -19.71 16.19 3.03
CA ASN A 290 -20.12 16.98 1.86
C ASN A 290 -19.01 17.96 1.45
N LEU A 291 -18.39 17.69 0.31
CA LEU A 291 -17.45 18.60 -0.35
C LEU A 291 -18.26 19.70 -1.05
N THR A 292 -17.97 20.96 -0.77
CA THR A 292 -18.77 22.11 -1.25
C THR A 292 -17.91 23.11 -2.02
N GLY A 293 -18.55 24.03 -2.75
CA GLY A 293 -17.85 25.07 -3.51
C GLY A 293 -17.22 24.57 -4.82
N LEU A 294 -17.75 23.48 -5.37
CA LEU A 294 -17.20 22.83 -6.56
C LEU A 294 -17.80 23.43 -7.84
N ALA A 295 -16.94 23.95 -8.72
CA ALA A 295 -17.29 24.27 -10.10
C ALA A 295 -17.34 23.01 -10.97
N ALA A 296 -18.22 23.00 -11.99
CA ALA A 296 -18.30 21.96 -13.02
C ALA A 296 -17.09 22.00 -13.97
N GLY A 297 -16.77 20.85 -14.60
CA GLY A 297 -15.68 20.72 -15.56
C GLY A 297 -14.28 20.89 -14.94
N ARG A 298 -14.13 20.68 -13.63
CA ARG A 298 -12.87 20.92 -12.92
C ARG A 298 -12.41 19.68 -12.15
N THR A 299 -11.11 19.43 -12.18
CA THR A 299 -10.46 18.38 -11.39
C THR A 299 -10.14 18.90 -9.99
N TYR A 300 -10.48 18.11 -8.98
CA TYR A 300 -10.19 18.35 -7.57
C TYR A 300 -9.36 17.20 -7.01
N TYR A 301 -8.46 17.55 -6.09
CA TYR A 301 -7.68 16.61 -5.30
C TYR A 301 -8.25 16.61 -3.89
N TRP A 302 -8.40 15.44 -3.30
CA TRP A 302 -8.93 15.31 -1.96
C TRP A 302 -8.22 14.19 -1.21
N ARG A 303 -8.21 14.26 0.11
CA ARG A 303 -7.52 13.30 0.96
C ARG A 303 -8.27 13.20 2.27
N VAL A 304 -8.28 12.02 2.86
CA VAL A 304 -8.86 11.78 4.18
C VAL A 304 -7.78 11.17 5.05
N ASP A 305 -7.35 11.91 6.05
CA ASP A 305 -6.45 11.41 7.08
C ASP A 305 -7.26 10.79 8.21
N VAL A 306 -6.72 9.72 8.77
CA VAL A 306 -7.31 9.02 9.90
C VAL A 306 -6.65 9.52 11.17
N TYR A 307 -7.42 9.74 12.21
CA TYR A 307 -6.91 9.98 13.53
C TYR A 307 -7.20 8.78 14.43
N ASP A 308 -6.12 8.19 14.94
CA ASP A 308 -6.18 7.14 15.93
C ASP A 308 -6.33 7.78 17.31
N THR A 309 -7.53 7.66 17.89
CA THR A 309 -7.84 8.28 19.18
C THR A 309 -7.20 7.59 20.38
N TRP A 310 -6.81 6.31 20.24
CA TRP A 310 -6.11 5.57 21.30
C TRP A 310 -4.64 5.96 21.36
N TRP A 311 -3.99 6.04 20.20
CA TRP A 311 -2.57 6.38 20.10
C TRP A 311 -2.33 7.88 19.98
N ASN A 312 -3.39 8.68 19.83
CA ASN A 312 -3.31 10.13 19.67
C ASN A 312 -2.41 10.48 18.47
N GLU A 313 -2.64 9.81 17.33
CA GLU A 313 -1.78 9.82 16.16
C GLU A 313 -2.59 10.15 14.90
N ALA A 314 -2.04 11.02 14.04
CA ALA A 314 -2.59 11.30 12.72
C ALA A 314 -1.91 10.43 11.65
N LEU A 315 -2.73 9.75 10.85
CA LEU A 315 -2.32 8.76 9.87
C LEU A 315 -2.67 9.30 8.47
N SER A 316 -1.61 9.48 7.68
CA SER A 316 -1.72 10.07 6.36
C SER A 316 -2.46 9.16 5.39
N GLY A 317 -3.59 9.63 4.87
CA GLY A 317 -4.31 8.98 3.78
C GLY A 317 -3.66 9.21 2.42
N ARG A 318 -4.20 8.56 1.38
CA ARG A 318 -3.79 8.79 -0.01
C ARG A 318 -4.44 10.02 -0.61
N THR A 319 -3.70 10.68 -1.49
CA THR A 319 -4.25 11.74 -2.34
C THR A 319 -5.09 11.13 -3.43
N LEU A 320 -6.38 11.50 -3.43
CA LEU A 320 -7.40 11.08 -4.37
C LEU A 320 -7.69 12.25 -5.34
N THR A 321 -8.27 11.97 -6.51
CA THR A 321 -8.63 13.01 -7.49
C THR A 321 -9.97 12.67 -8.13
N PHE A 322 -10.74 13.65 -8.56
CA PHE A 322 -11.94 13.45 -9.37
C PHE A 322 -12.22 14.69 -10.21
N THR A 323 -12.98 14.54 -11.30
CA THR A 323 -13.40 15.64 -12.17
C THR A 323 -14.91 15.76 -12.16
N THR A 324 -15.39 16.98 -11.95
CA THR A 324 -16.82 17.30 -11.98
C THR A 324 -17.33 17.52 -13.39
N VAL A 325 -18.61 17.22 -13.63
CA VAL A 325 -19.32 17.47 -14.91
C VAL A 325 -20.45 18.49 -14.77
#